data_AF-U5DLB1-F1
#
_entry.id   AF-U5DLB1-F1
#
_cell.length_a   1.000
_cell.length_b   1.000
_cell.length_c   1.000
_cell.angle_alpha   90.00
_cell.angle_beta   90.00
_cell.angle_gamma   90.00
#
_symmetry.space_group_name_H-M   'P 1'
#
loop_
_entity.id
_entity.type
_entity.pdbx_description
1 polymer ?
#
loop_
_entity_poly.entity_id
_entity_poly.type
_entity_poly.pdbx_seq_one_letter_code
_entity_poly.pdbx_strand_id
1 'polypeptide(L)'
;MDSLLLPLYELFLQVREPLGLRPDQYVALLEALELGFGCAGGENYDDLREVCRLLWAKTPADGALFDREFSAYLARLPQEGASVRSGKRDSSEFGEKGDLPPIGPLPKAPKRGTRASPSPKQAPARVAAAYRGLPDPPLGLTESQHGFVLVPSEFPFELRPARYRWRKLRRVARAGRSEEIDVVKAVQAVARERCCFELPYLPQRENRLELVFLEDREGSMMPFRTVADRLVETVERQQFEQVRLYYFRNCPREVVYEKPKGTDEVPLEALRLGRRCSVVVVLSDAGAARGGYSPGRVDTTRTFLQSLRLRTWGVAWLNPMPRRRWTGTTAEAIAQVLEEVMGARMFELSEDGLMAALEWVRG
;
A
#
# COMPACT_ATOMS: atom_id res chain seq x y z
N MET A 1 -27.05 -11.62 22.87
CA MET A 1 -25.61 -11.29 22.95
C MET A 1 -25.35 -9.95 22.27
N ASP A 2 -26.28 -8.99 22.39
CA ASP A 2 -26.30 -7.73 21.62
C ASP A 2 -26.22 -6.50 22.53
N SER A 3 -25.46 -6.59 23.61
CA SER A 3 -25.26 -5.47 24.53
C SER A 3 -23.77 -5.25 24.66
N LEU A 4 -23.31 -4.10 24.13
CA LEU A 4 -21.94 -3.58 24.22
C LEU A 4 -20.96 -4.03 23.12
N LEU A 5 -21.26 -3.71 21.85
CA LEU A 5 -20.19 -3.41 20.88
C LEU A 5 -19.50 -2.11 21.32
N LEU A 6 -18.69 -2.18 22.38
CA LEU A 6 -17.82 -1.07 22.74
C LEU A 6 -16.94 -0.76 21.52
N PRO A 7 -16.83 0.49 21.06
CA PRO A 7 -15.94 0.86 19.98
C PRO A 7 -14.48 0.89 20.48
N LEU A 8 -13.95 -0.27 20.91
CA LEU A 8 -12.57 -0.45 21.40
C LEU A 8 -11.52 -0.06 20.36
N TYR A 9 -11.95 0.09 19.10
CA TYR A 9 -11.14 0.65 18.04
C TYR A 9 -10.67 2.08 18.34
N GLU A 10 -11.52 2.93 18.93
CA GLU A 10 -11.14 4.31 19.26
C GLU A 10 -10.12 4.36 20.39
N LEU A 11 -10.32 3.54 21.42
CA LEU A 11 -9.36 3.35 22.50
C LEU A 11 -8.03 2.87 21.93
N PHE A 12 -8.05 1.84 21.06
CA PHE A 12 -6.85 1.31 20.41
C PHE A 12 -6.10 2.40 19.64
N LEU A 13 -6.80 3.23 18.85
CA LEU A 13 -6.15 4.34 18.12
C LEU A 13 -5.50 5.36 19.05
N GLN A 14 -6.10 5.67 20.21
CA GLN A 14 -5.55 6.61 21.18
C GLN A 14 -4.28 6.08 21.86
N VAL A 15 -4.24 4.78 22.18
CA VAL A 15 -3.09 4.17 22.87
C VAL A 15 -2.04 3.59 21.90
N ARG A 16 -2.31 3.56 20.59
CA ARG A 16 -1.46 2.94 19.57
C ARG A 16 -0.06 3.53 19.48
N GLU A 17 0.06 4.84 19.29
CA GLU A 17 1.34 5.53 19.20
C GLU A 17 2.13 5.50 20.53
N PRO A 18 1.54 5.85 21.70
CA PRO A 18 2.29 5.88 22.96
C PRO A 18 2.75 4.49 23.43
N LEU A 19 2.00 3.42 23.14
CA LEU A 19 2.35 2.05 23.53
C LEU A 19 3.05 1.26 22.41
N GLY A 20 3.28 1.88 21.24
CA GLY A 20 3.88 1.24 20.08
C GLY A 20 3.11 0.01 19.60
N LEU A 21 1.77 0.08 19.61
CA LEU A 21 0.92 -1.03 19.22
C LEU A 21 0.83 -1.17 17.71
N ARG A 22 0.76 -2.43 17.28
CA ARG A 22 0.57 -2.79 15.88
C ARG A 22 -0.85 -3.34 15.65
N PRO A 23 -1.37 -3.29 14.41
CA PRO A 23 -2.72 -3.78 14.11
C PRO A 23 -2.97 -5.25 14.48
N ASP A 24 -1.95 -6.11 14.46
CA ASP A 24 -2.05 -7.51 14.91
C ASP A 24 -2.44 -7.64 16.39
N GLN A 25 -2.05 -6.67 17.23
CA GLN A 25 -2.39 -6.67 18.66
C GLN A 25 -3.85 -6.25 18.93
N TYR A 26 -4.49 -5.57 17.97
CA TYR A 26 -5.93 -5.30 18.01
C TYR A 26 -6.72 -6.54 17.60
N VAL A 27 -6.26 -7.25 16.56
CA VAL A 27 -6.87 -8.52 16.14
C VAL A 27 -6.78 -9.57 17.26
N ALA A 28 -5.63 -9.65 17.96
CA ALA A 28 -5.47 -10.53 19.11
C ALA A 28 -6.43 -10.21 20.28
N LEU A 29 -6.82 -8.95 20.45
CA LEU A 29 -7.85 -8.56 21.42
C LEU A 29 -9.24 -9.05 20.97
N LEU A 30 -9.58 -8.90 19.69
CA LEU A 30 -10.86 -9.39 19.16
C LEU A 30 -10.97 -10.91 19.28
N GLU A 31 -9.91 -11.65 18.94
CA GLU A 31 -9.86 -13.11 19.11
C GLU A 31 -10.01 -13.51 20.60
N ALA A 32 -9.38 -12.77 21.52
CA ALA A 32 -9.54 -13.02 22.95
C ALA A 32 -11.00 -12.79 23.42
N LEU A 33 -11.65 -11.74 22.93
CA LEU A 33 -13.05 -11.44 23.26
C LEU A 33 -14.02 -12.48 22.67
N GLU A 34 -13.77 -12.96 21.45
CA GLU A 34 -14.55 -14.03 20.82
C GLU A 34 -14.45 -15.35 21.58
N LEU A 35 -13.29 -15.61 22.19
CA LEU A 35 -13.07 -16.76 23.07
C LEU A 35 -13.62 -16.57 24.50
N GLY A 36 -14.27 -15.42 24.77
CA GLY A 36 -14.92 -15.11 26.04
C GLY A 36 -13.99 -14.56 27.13
N PHE A 37 -12.74 -14.22 26.80
CA PHE A 37 -11.85 -13.53 27.73
C PHE A 37 -12.31 -12.06 27.89
N GLY A 38 -12.46 -11.58 29.12
CA GLY A 38 -12.92 -10.21 29.40
C GLY A 38 -14.43 -10.07 29.63
N CYS A 39 -15.17 -11.18 29.69
CA CYS A 39 -16.63 -11.22 29.93
C CYS A 39 -17.02 -12.03 31.17
N ALA A 40 -16.10 -12.28 32.11
CA ALA A 40 -16.32 -13.20 33.23
C ALA A 40 -17.10 -12.58 34.40
N GLY A 41 -17.07 -11.25 34.55
CA GLY A 41 -17.77 -10.47 35.55
C GLY A 41 -18.92 -9.70 34.93
N GLY A 42 -20.15 -9.99 35.34
CA GLY A 42 -21.32 -9.20 34.96
C GLY A 42 -21.13 -7.72 35.30
N GLU A 43 -21.41 -6.87 34.31
CA GLU A 43 -21.53 -5.40 34.39
C GLU A 43 -20.26 -4.58 34.68
N ASN A 44 -19.11 -5.20 34.99
CA ASN A 44 -17.86 -4.48 35.24
C ASN A 44 -16.84 -4.62 34.09
N TYR A 45 -16.27 -3.49 33.67
CA TYR A 45 -15.23 -3.41 32.63
C TYR A 45 -13.82 -3.81 33.12
N ASP A 46 -13.70 -4.29 34.35
CA ASP A 46 -12.42 -4.63 34.97
C ASP A 46 -11.75 -5.82 34.27
N ASP A 47 -12.52 -6.86 33.91
CA ASP A 47 -11.98 -8.01 33.19
C ASP A 47 -11.49 -7.62 31.78
N LEU A 48 -12.23 -6.74 31.12
CA LEU A 48 -11.84 -6.20 29.81
C LEU A 48 -10.57 -5.35 29.92
N ARG A 49 -10.47 -4.55 30.99
CA ARG A 49 -9.28 -3.75 31.30
C ARG A 49 -8.06 -4.64 31.51
N GLU A 50 -8.20 -5.73 32.26
CA GLU A 50 -7.11 -6.68 32.51
C GLU A 50 -6.64 -7.35 31.22
N VAL A 51 -7.56 -7.81 30.36
CA VAL A 51 -7.21 -8.42 29.07
C VAL A 51 -6.49 -7.42 28.16
N CYS A 52 -7.01 -6.19 28.03
CA CYS A 52 -6.36 -5.14 27.24
C CYS A 52 -4.98 -4.77 27.80
N ARG A 53 -4.86 -4.66 29.13
CA ARG A 53 -3.60 -4.36 29.81
C ARG A 53 -2.56 -5.45 29.56
N LEU A 54 -2.95 -6.72 29.65
CA LEU A 54 -2.06 -7.86 29.42
C LEU A 54 -1.58 -7.92 27.96
N LEU A 55 -2.44 -7.57 27.00
CA LEU A 55 -2.11 -7.60 25.58
C LEU A 55 -1.27 -6.40 25.13
N TRP A 56 -1.50 -5.22 25.71
CA TRP A 56 -0.97 -3.96 25.19
C TRP A 56 0.13 -3.33 26.05
N ALA A 57 0.14 -3.54 27.38
CA ALA A 57 1.17 -3.01 28.25
C ALA A 57 2.36 -3.98 28.35
N LYS A 58 3.51 -3.59 27.81
CA LYS A 58 4.75 -4.39 27.85
C LYS A 58 5.63 -4.04 29.04
N THR A 59 5.48 -2.83 29.58
CA THR A 59 6.22 -2.34 30.74
C THR A 59 5.27 -1.83 31.84
N PRO A 60 5.72 -1.71 33.10
CA PRO A 60 4.90 -1.12 34.16
C PRO A 60 4.54 0.35 33.91
N ALA A 61 5.38 1.10 33.18
CA ALA A 61 5.08 2.47 32.77
C ALA A 61 3.95 2.52 31.73
N ASP A 62 3.97 1.59 30.76
CA ASP A 62 2.90 1.42 29.77
C ASP A 62 1.56 1.09 30.42
N GLY A 63 1.59 0.26 31.47
CA GLY A 63 0.40 -0.10 32.23
C GLY A 63 -0.26 1.13 32.88
N ALA A 64 0.52 2.04 33.46
CA ALA A 64 0.00 3.27 34.05
C ALA A 64 -0.57 4.24 33.02
N LEU A 65 0.06 4.33 31.84
CA LEU A 65 -0.45 5.13 30.72
C LEU A 65 -1.77 4.54 30.20
N PHE A 66 -1.79 3.22 29.95
CA PHE A 66 -2.98 2.51 29.52
C PHE A 66 -4.14 2.69 30.50
N ASP A 67 -3.91 2.50 31.81
CA ASP A 67 -4.94 2.64 32.84
C ASP A 67 -5.58 4.04 32.84
N ARG A 68 -4.77 5.08 32.63
CA ARG A 68 -5.25 6.47 32.56
C ARG A 68 -6.12 6.71 31.33
N GLU A 69 -5.67 6.28 30.15
CA GLU A 69 -6.41 6.47 28.90
C GLU A 69 -7.68 5.60 28.86
N PHE A 70 -7.62 4.39 29.40
CA PHE A 70 -8.77 3.50 29.53
C PHE A 70 -9.86 4.08 30.44
N SER A 71 -9.47 4.63 31.59
CA SER A 71 -10.40 5.29 32.51
C SER A 71 -11.02 6.55 31.88
N ALA A 72 -10.23 7.33 31.15
CA ALA A 72 -10.72 8.50 30.42
C ALA A 72 -11.67 8.11 29.26
N TYR A 73 -11.42 6.98 28.61
CA TYR A 73 -12.28 6.44 27.55
C TYR A 73 -13.64 5.97 28.11
N LEU A 74 -13.65 5.23 29.22
CA LEU A 74 -14.89 4.80 29.87
C LEU A 74 -15.74 6.01 30.34
N ALA A 75 -15.11 7.07 30.83
CA ALA A 75 -15.82 8.29 31.25
C ALA A 75 -16.47 9.07 30.09
N ARG A 76 -16.09 8.80 28.83
CA ARG A 76 -16.64 9.45 27.63
C ARG A 76 -17.78 8.67 26.97
N LEU A 77 -18.00 7.41 27.36
CA LEU A 77 -19.09 6.62 26.81
C LEU A 77 -20.46 7.15 27.32
N PRO A 78 -21.48 7.29 26.45
CA PRO A 78 -22.82 7.68 26.89
C PRO A 78 -23.36 6.65 27.86
N GLN A 79 -23.78 7.08 29.06
CA GLN A 79 -24.53 6.22 29.96
C GLN A 79 -25.96 6.06 29.44
N GLU A 80 -26.18 5.10 28.54
CA GLU A 80 -27.54 4.67 28.19
C GLU A 80 -28.14 3.90 29.37
N GLY A 81 -29.04 4.57 30.11
CA GLY A 81 -30.07 3.91 30.90
C GLY A 81 -29.84 3.75 32.40
N ALA A 82 -29.64 4.84 33.15
CA ALA A 82 -29.91 4.85 34.59
C ALA A 82 -30.83 6.01 34.98
N SER A 83 -32.11 5.90 34.61
CA SER A 83 -33.17 6.59 35.34
C SER A 83 -34.45 5.74 35.39
N VAL A 84 -34.94 5.59 36.62
CA VAL A 84 -36.32 5.32 37.08
C VAL A 84 -36.55 3.99 37.83
N ARG A 85 -36.65 4.16 39.17
CA ARG A 85 -37.37 3.40 40.23
C ARG A 85 -36.60 2.42 41.12
N SER A 86 -36.02 2.97 42.18
CA SER A 86 -36.46 2.72 43.58
C SER A 86 -35.93 3.90 44.42
N GLY A 87 -36.68 4.64 45.23
CA GLY A 87 -37.85 4.24 46.00
C GLY A 87 -37.59 4.17 47.51
N LYS A 88 -36.91 5.19 48.09
CA LYS A 88 -37.06 5.72 49.46
C LYS A 88 -36.86 4.77 50.67
N ARG A 89 -35.86 5.13 51.50
CA ARG A 89 -35.82 5.14 52.99
C ARG A 89 -34.35 5.21 53.43
N ASP A 90 -33.91 5.87 54.48
CA ASP A 90 -34.30 7.10 55.18
C ASP A 90 -33.00 7.56 55.90
N SER A 91 -32.98 8.83 56.26
CA SER A 91 -31.96 9.62 56.96
C SER A 91 -31.39 9.08 58.28
N SER A 92 -30.10 9.37 58.54
CA SER A 92 -29.57 10.10 59.73
C SER A 92 -28.01 10.06 59.72
N GLU A 93 -27.26 11.14 59.52
CA GLU A 93 -26.90 12.27 60.42
C GLU A 93 -25.74 12.01 61.42
N PHE A 94 -24.78 12.96 61.41
CA PHE A 94 -23.75 13.35 62.39
C PHE A 94 -22.39 12.62 62.54
N GLY A 95 -21.31 13.42 62.51
CA GLY A 95 -20.11 13.21 63.36
C GLY A 95 -18.76 13.60 62.76
N GLU A 96 -18.16 14.69 63.25
CA GLU A 96 -16.92 15.35 62.80
C GLU A 96 -15.66 14.91 63.59
N LYS A 97 -14.46 15.19 63.02
CA LYS A 97 -13.10 15.39 63.60
C LYS A 97 -12.08 14.22 63.76
N GLY A 98 -10.85 14.48 63.26
CA GLY A 98 -9.59 14.23 64.00
C GLY A 98 -8.42 13.50 63.28
N ASP A 99 -7.42 14.27 62.81
CA ASP A 99 -5.95 14.07 62.76
C ASP A 99 -5.24 12.77 62.26
N LEU A 100 -4.18 13.00 61.44
CA LEU A 100 -3.04 12.10 61.07
C LEU A 100 -1.92 12.13 62.14
N PRO A 101 -0.81 11.33 62.11
CA PRO A 101 -0.39 10.07 61.43
C PRO A 101 0.17 9.04 62.50
N PRO A 102 1.06 8.02 62.30
CA PRO A 102 1.86 7.58 61.14
C PRO A 102 1.94 6.06 60.84
N ILE A 103 2.68 5.79 59.76
CA ILE A 103 2.97 4.52 59.09
C ILE A 103 3.78 3.54 59.97
N GLY A 104 3.40 2.25 59.94
CA GLY A 104 4.18 1.10 60.40
C GLY A 104 4.11 -0.07 59.38
N PRO A 105 5.10 -0.99 59.37
CA PRO A 105 5.52 -1.69 58.14
C PRO A 105 4.82 -3.04 57.84
N LEU A 106 4.95 -3.45 56.57
CA LEU A 106 4.41 -4.67 55.93
C LEU A 106 4.62 -5.99 56.71
N PRO A 107 3.64 -6.91 56.69
CA PRO A 107 3.87 -8.33 56.93
C PRO A 107 4.04 -9.15 55.63
N LYS A 108 4.72 -10.28 55.83
CA LYS A 108 5.43 -11.14 54.87
C LYS A 108 4.53 -12.13 54.13
N ALA A 109 5.02 -12.53 52.95
CA ALA A 109 4.52 -13.63 52.12
C ALA A 109 4.48 -14.99 52.85
N PRO A 110 3.47 -15.85 52.60
CA PRO A 110 3.55 -17.27 52.90
C PRO A 110 3.99 -18.09 51.67
N LYS A 111 4.57 -19.24 52.00
CA LYS A 111 5.45 -20.07 51.18
C LYS A 111 4.69 -21.08 50.31
N ARG A 112 5.38 -21.48 49.24
CA ARG A 112 5.14 -22.64 48.36
C ARG A 112 4.60 -23.87 49.08
N GLY A 113 3.46 -24.35 48.60
CA GLY A 113 3.01 -25.74 48.73
C GLY A 113 3.26 -26.48 47.42
N THR A 114 4.10 -27.51 47.49
CA THR A 114 4.38 -28.51 46.45
C THR A 114 3.15 -29.40 46.24
N ARG A 115 2.71 -29.59 44.99
CA ARG A 115 1.96 -30.79 44.61
C ARG A 115 2.22 -31.20 43.17
N ALA A 116 2.34 -32.51 43.03
CA ALA A 116 2.95 -33.26 41.95
C ALA A 116 2.12 -33.31 40.65
N SER A 117 2.84 -33.43 39.54
CA SER A 117 2.35 -33.81 38.22
C SER A 117 1.92 -35.29 38.18
N PRO A 118 0.91 -35.65 37.38
CA PRO A 118 0.84 -36.96 36.76
C PRO A 118 1.19 -36.87 35.26
N SER A 119 2.03 -37.80 34.81
CA SER A 119 2.46 -37.97 33.41
C SER A 119 1.41 -38.71 32.55
N PRO A 120 1.48 -38.60 31.21
CA PRO A 120 0.37 -38.88 30.29
C PRO A 120 0.43 -40.28 29.66
N LYS A 121 -0.72 -40.79 29.19
CA LYS A 121 -0.80 -41.94 28.27
C LYS A 121 -1.51 -41.55 26.97
N GLN A 122 -0.71 -41.59 25.89
CA GLN A 122 -1.00 -42.03 24.51
C GLN A 122 -1.84 -41.14 23.55
N ALA A 123 -1.10 -40.30 22.79
CA ALA A 123 -0.92 -40.26 21.31
C ALA A 123 -2.05 -40.67 20.33
N PRO A 124 -2.06 -40.19 19.04
CA PRO A 124 -0.95 -39.53 18.32
C PRO A 124 -1.31 -38.30 17.46
N ALA A 125 -0.36 -37.38 17.25
CA ALA A 125 -0.16 -36.70 15.95
C ALA A 125 1.15 -35.88 15.95
N ARG A 126 2.19 -36.52 15.41
CA ARG A 126 3.41 -35.99 14.77
C ARG A 126 3.83 -34.53 15.03
N VAL A 127 4.85 -34.42 15.87
CA VAL A 127 5.76 -33.27 15.97
C VAL A 127 6.61 -33.20 14.70
N ALA A 128 6.64 -32.05 14.03
CA ALA A 128 7.68 -31.69 13.07
C ALA A 128 8.60 -30.65 13.71
N ALA A 129 9.66 -31.15 14.36
CA ALA A 129 10.86 -30.38 14.64
C ALA A 129 11.81 -30.46 13.42
N ALA A 130 12.67 -29.45 13.30
CA ALA A 130 13.88 -29.41 12.47
C ALA A 130 13.74 -28.99 10.99
N TYR A 131 13.90 -27.70 10.71
CA TYR A 131 14.47 -27.22 9.45
C TYR A 131 16.00 -27.17 9.58
N ARG A 132 16.66 -28.26 9.23
CA ARG A 132 18.08 -28.28 8.85
C ARG A 132 18.28 -29.35 7.78
N GLY A 133 18.51 -28.88 6.55
CA GLY A 133 19.16 -29.63 5.47
C GLY A 133 18.32 -30.67 4.74
N LEU A 134 17.63 -30.25 3.68
CA LEU A 134 17.35 -31.02 2.44
C LEU A 134 16.97 -30.00 1.34
N PRO A 135 17.26 -30.27 0.05
CA PRO A 135 17.02 -29.31 -1.03
C PRO A 135 15.50 -29.10 -1.20
N ASP A 136 15.10 -27.85 -1.40
CA ASP A 136 13.70 -27.46 -1.41
C ASP A 136 12.88 -28.28 -2.43
N PRO A 137 11.68 -28.79 -2.05
CA PRO A 137 10.80 -29.45 -2.99
C PRO A 137 10.33 -28.45 -4.05
N PRO A 138 10.01 -28.91 -5.28
CA PRO A 138 9.56 -28.01 -6.34
C PRO A 138 8.20 -27.44 -5.97
N LEU A 139 8.19 -26.19 -5.51
CA LEU A 139 6.98 -25.47 -5.13
C LEU A 139 6.29 -24.98 -6.40
N GLY A 140 5.39 -25.82 -6.92
CA GLY A 140 4.41 -25.44 -7.93
C GLY A 140 3.28 -24.62 -7.29
N LEU A 141 2.94 -23.52 -7.96
CA LEU A 141 1.81 -22.65 -7.68
C LEU A 141 0.52 -23.44 -7.39
N THR A 142 -0.05 -23.27 -6.20
CA THR A 142 -1.42 -23.70 -5.91
C THR A 142 -2.26 -22.51 -5.48
N GLU A 143 -3.33 -22.23 -6.23
CA GLU A 143 -4.35 -21.23 -5.91
C GLU A 143 -5.07 -21.62 -4.60
N SER A 144 -4.97 -20.78 -3.56
CA SER A 144 -5.80 -20.91 -2.37
C SER A 144 -6.97 -19.93 -2.42
N GLN A 145 -8.15 -20.41 -2.03
CA GLN A 145 -9.44 -19.74 -2.25
C GLN A 145 -9.68 -18.48 -1.42
N HIS A 146 -8.73 -18.04 -0.57
CA HIS A 146 -8.85 -16.79 0.20
C HIS A 146 -7.46 -16.14 0.34
N GLY A 147 -7.22 -15.08 -0.45
CA GLY A 147 -6.02 -14.25 -0.37
C GLY A 147 -5.02 -14.52 -1.49
N PHE A 148 -4.83 -13.54 -2.37
CA PHE A 148 -3.75 -13.55 -3.35
C PHE A 148 -2.45 -13.29 -2.59
N VAL A 149 -1.76 -14.35 -2.18
CA VAL A 149 -0.44 -14.24 -1.55
C VAL A 149 0.58 -13.99 -2.66
N LEU A 150 1.15 -12.79 -2.68
CA LEU A 150 2.32 -12.52 -3.51
C LEU A 150 3.51 -13.25 -2.88
N VAL A 151 3.97 -14.31 -3.53
CA VAL A 151 5.22 -14.97 -3.13
C VAL A 151 6.37 -14.17 -3.76
N PRO A 152 7.26 -13.53 -2.97
CA PRO A 152 8.31 -12.66 -3.49
C PRO A 152 9.33 -13.33 -4.42
N SER A 153 9.33 -14.67 -4.52
CA SER A 153 10.20 -15.44 -5.41
C SER A 153 9.69 -15.51 -6.85
N GLU A 154 8.40 -15.26 -7.09
CA GLU A 154 7.79 -15.34 -8.43
C GLU A 154 7.34 -13.95 -8.89
N PHE A 155 8.20 -13.31 -9.68
CA PHE A 155 7.84 -12.07 -10.35
C PHE A 155 6.90 -12.40 -11.52
N PRO A 156 5.89 -11.55 -11.79
CA PRO A 156 4.91 -11.85 -12.82
C PRO A 156 5.46 -11.70 -14.26
N PHE A 157 6.72 -11.32 -14.39
CA PHE A 157 7.45 -11.22 -15.65
C PHE A 157 8.94 -11.51 -15.44
N GLU A 158 9.59 -12.01 -16.48
CA GLU A 158 11.04 -12.14 -16.49
C GLU A 158 11.74 -10.80 -16.80
N LEU A 159 12.87 -10.54 -16.13
CA LEU A 159 13.59 -9.28 -16.27
C LEU A 159 14.25 -9.10 -17.65
N ARG A 160 14.75 -10.18 -18.26
CA ARG A 160 15.47 -10.12 -19.55
C ARG A 160 14.52 -9.84 -20.72
N PRO A 161 13.38 -10.55 -20.87
CA PRO A 161 12.36 -10.18 -21.85
C PRO A 161 11.86 -8.75 -21.65
N ALA A 162 11.55 -8.33 -20.41
CA ALA A 162 11.12 -6.96 -20.12
C ALA A 162 12.13 -5.92 -20.64
N ARG A 163 13.42 -6.05 -20.31
CA ARG A 163 14.52 -5.20 -20.82
C ARG A 163 14.58 -5.16 -22.35
N TYR A 164 14.43 -6.31 -23.00
CA TYR A 164 14.42 -6.38 -24.47
C TYR A 164 13.25 -5.61 -25.08
N ARG A 165 12.11 -5.58 -24.41
CA ARG A 165 10.89 -4.94 -24.93
C ARG A 165 10.90 -3.44 -24.72
N TRP A 166 11.43 -2.96 -23.60
CA TRP A 166 11.76 -1.53 -23.45
C TRP A 166 12.69 -1.04 -24.55
N ARG A 167 13.73 -1.81 -24.92
CA ARG A 167 14.63 -1.47 -26.03
C ARG A 167 13.95 -1.38 -27.39
N LYS A 168 12.81 -2.06 -27.60
CA LYS A 168 12.00 -1.97 -28.82
C LYS A 168 11.08 -0.75 -28.85
N LEU A 169 10.76 -0.18 -27.69
CA LEU A 169 9.95 1.03 -27.61
C LEU A 169 10.81 2.24 -28.01
N ARG A 170 10.74 2.60 -29.29
CA ARG A 170 11.52 3.70 -29.87
C ARG A 170 10.65 4.61 -30.70
N ARG A 171 10.92 5.90 -30.58
CA ARG A 171 10.48 6.92 -31.52
C ARG A 171 11.69 7.63 -32.09
N VAL A 172 12.19 7.07 -33.18
CA VAL A 172 13.41 7.57 -33.83
C VAL A 172 13.08 8.88 -34.54
N ALA A 173 13.72 9.95 -34.13
CA ALA A 173 13.74 11.20 -34.87
C ALA A 173 15.16 11.43 -35.38
N ARG A 174 15.26 12.11 -36.53
CA ARG A 174 16.54 12.57 -37.04
C ARG A 174 16.85 13.91 -36.41
N ALA A 175 17.88 13.96 -35.56
CA ALA A 175 18.33 15.19 -34.93
C ALA A 175 19.80 15.12 -34.53
N GLY A 176 20.39 16.28 -34.23
CA GLY A 176 21.81 16.37 -33.89
C GLY A 176 22.72 16.39 -35.13
N ARG A 177 24.02 16.48 -34.88
CA ARG A 177 25.07 16.39 -35.90
C ARG A 177 25.50 14.93 -35.98
N SER A 178 25.23 14.24 -37.10
CA SER A 178 25.91 12.97 -37.37
C SER A 178 27.35 13.23 -37.81
N GLU A 179 28.19 12.22 -37.74
CA GLU A 179 29.49 12.21 -38.40
C GLU A 179 29.37 11.80 -39.89
N GLU A 180 28.19 11.35 -40.32
CA GLU A 180 27.91 11.01 -41.72
C GLU A 180 27.61 12.26 -42.56
N ILE A 181 28.35 12.44 -43.65
CA ILE A 181 28.17 13.57 -44.58
C ILE A 181 26.99 13.30 -45.52
N ASP A 182 26.10 14.29 -45.69
CA ASP A 182 25.08 14.31 -46.74
C ASP A 182 25.74 14.65 -48.08
N VAL A 183 26.20 13.60 -48.76
CA VAL A 183 26.91 13.70 -50.05
C VAL A 183 26.08 14.46 -51.09
N VAL A 184 24.76 14.27 -51.10
CA VAL A 184 23.88 14.91 -52.10
C VAL A 184 23.85 16.42 -51.87
N LYS A 185 23.68 16.87 -50.62
CA LYS A 185 23.75 18.30 -50.29
C LYS A 185 25.14 18.87 -50.52
N ALA A 186 26.20 18.13 -50.18
CA ALA A 186 27.57 18.57 -50.40
C ALA A 186 27.84 18.81 -51.90
N VAL A 187 27.44 17.87 -52.76
CA VAL A 187 27.57 18.01 -54.23
C VAL A 187 26.76 19.21 -54.75
N GLN A 188 25.54 19.42 -54.25
CA GLN A 188 24.72 20.57 -54.64
C GLN A 188 25.33 21.92 -54.20
N ALA A 189 25.90 21.99 -53.00
CA ALA A 189 26.59 23.17 -52.50
C ALA A 189 27.81 23.51 -53.36
N VAL A 190 28.65 22.51 -53.65
CA VAL A 190 29.81 22.66 -54.55
C VAL A 190 29.37 23.10 -55.95
N ALA A 191 28.30 22.51 -56.49
CA ALA A 191 27.81 22.85 -57.83
C ALA A 191 27.27 24.28 -57.92
N ARG A 192 26.67 24.82 -56.85
CA ARG A 192 26.10 26.18 -56.82
C ARG A 192 27.12 27.26 -56.46
N GLU A 193 27.91 27.02 -55.42
CA GLU A 193 28.77 28.03 -54.78
C GLU A 193 30.24 27.89 -55.18
N ARG A 194 30.59 26.85 -55.95
CA ARG A 194 31.97 26.47 -56.34
C ARG A 194 32.91 26.21 -55.17
N CYS A 195 32.38 26.18 -53.95
CA CYS A 195 33.07 25.91 -52.70
C CYS A 195 32.06 25.33 -51.69
N CYS A 196 32.53 24.60 -50.68
CA CYS A 196 31.70 24.05 -49.61
C CYS A 196 32.45 24.28 -48.29
N PHE A 197 32.26 25.46 -47.68
CA PHE A 197 32.94 25.83 -46.43
C PHE A 197 32.42 25.07 -45.22
N GLU A 198 31.13 24.71 -45.22
CA GLU A 198 30.51 23.89 -44.19
C GLU A 198 30.05 22.56 -44.78
N LEU A 199 30.57 21.45 -44.25
CA LEU A 199 30.13 20.11 -44.65
C LEU A 199 28.71 19.84 -44.13
N PRO A 200 27.73 19.57 -45.01
CA PRO A 200 26.40 19.22 -44.57
C PRO A 200 26.42 17.79 -44.03
N TYR A 201 26.20 17.61 -42.73
CA TYR A 201 26.07 16.29 -42.12
C TYR A 201 24.61 15.84 -42.12
N LEU A 202 24.41 14.53 -42.23
CA LEU A 202 23.12 13.91 -41.96
C LEU A 202 22.78 14.10 -40.47
N PRO A 203 21.50 14.25 -40.11
CA PRO A 203 21.10 14.21 -38.71
C PRO A 203 21.12 12.77 -38.16
N GLN A 204 21.69 12.59 -36.95
CA GLN A 204 21.78 11.29 -36.29
C GLN A 204 20.38 10.74 -35.96
N ARG A 205 20.23 9.42 -36.04
CA ARG A 205 18.99 8.74 -35.64
C ARG A 205 19.02 8.47 -34.15
N GLU A 206 18.29 9.27 -33.39
CA GLU A 206 18.22 9.15 -31.93
C GLU A 206 16.79 8.85 -31.47
N ASN A 207 16.66 8.11 -30.37
CA ASN A 207 15.38 7.83 -29.77
C ASN A 207 14.92 9.03 -28.95
N ARG A 208 13.95 9.79 -29.48
CA ARG A 208 13.38 10.95 -28.79
C ARG A 208 12.21 10.62 -27.88
N LEU A 209 11.99 9.35 -27.58
CA LEU A 209 10.91 8.94 -26.72
C LEU A 209 11.21 9.35 -25.27
N GLU A 210 10.28 10.05 -24.65
CA GLU A 210 10.31 10.34 -23.21
C GLU A 210 9.42 9.32 -22.51
N LEU A 211 9.91 8.70 -21.45
CA LEU A 211 9.17 7.72 -20.67
C LEU A 211 8.88 8.28 -19.29
N VAL A 212 7.61 8.27 -18.89
CA VAL A 212 7.18 8.76 -17.58
C VAL A 212 6.40 7.67 -16.86
N PHE A 213 6.88 7.28 -15.69
CA PHE A 213 6.17 6.37 -14.79
C PHE A 213 5.36 7.16 -13.78
N LEU A 214 4.11 6.75 -13.57
CA LEU A 214 3.26 7.20 -12.49
C LEU A 214 2.90 5.99 -11.63
N GLU A 215 3.45 5.92 -10.42
CA GLU A 215 3.29 4.76 -9.55
C GLU A 215 2.45 5.10 -8.30
N ASP A 216 1.44 4.28 -8.04
CA ASP A 216 0.66 4.34 -6.82
C ASP A 216 1.42 3.68 -5.66
N ARG A 217 1.81 4.46 -4.66
CA ARG A 217 2.65 3.97 -3.56
C ARG A 217 1.88 3.66 -2.28
N GLU A 218 0.61 4.00 -2.16
CA GLU A 218 -0.11 3.87 -0.88
C GLU A 218 -1.27 2.87 -0.91
N GLY A 219 -1.76 2.51 0.30
CA GLY A 219 -2.95 1.69 0.47
C GLY A 219 -2.80 0.28 -0.11
N SER A 220 -3.68 -0.08 -1.03
CA SER A 220 -3.73 -1.43 -1.60
C SER A 220 -2.55 -1.78 -2.51
N MET A 221 -1.73 -0.79 -2.86
CA MET A 221 -0.51 -0.99 -3.66
C MET A 221 0.74 -1.33 -2.83
N MET A 222 0.67 -1.26 -1.49
CA MET A 222 1.79 -1.61 -0.60
C MET A 222 2.45 -2.97 -0.91
N PRO A 223 1.70 -4.07 -1.16
CA PRO A 223 2.29 -5.38 -1.45
C PRO A 223 3.01 -5.45 -2.81
N PHE A 224 2.68 -4.55 -3.73
CA PHE A 224 3.16 -4.57 -5.12
C PHE A 224 4.36 -3.65 -5.37
N ARG A 225 4.81 -2.90 -4.35
CA ARG A 225 5.94 -1.95 -4.46
C ARG A 225 7.19 -2.62 -5.01
N THR A 226 7.56 -3.78 -4.48
CA THR A 226 8.75 -4.52 -4.95
C THR A 226 8.64 -4.92 -6.42
N VAL A 227 7.45 -5.29 -6.89
CA VAL A 227 7.22 -5.65 -8.30
C VAL A 227 7.31 -4.42 -9.20
N ALA A 228 6.70 -3.30 -8.77
CA ALA A 228 6.77 -2.03 -9.49
C ALA A 228 8.22 -1.50 -9.56
N ASP A 229 8.95 -1.53 -8.44
CA ASP A 229 10.37 -1.17 -8.35
C ASP A 229 11.20 -1.97 -9.36
N ARG A 230 11.04 -3.29 -9.37
CA ARG A 230 11.76 -4.15 -10.33
C ARG A 230 11.38 -3.88 -11.77
N LEU A 231 10.10 -3.60 -12.07
CA LEU A 231 9.70 -3.22 -13.41
C LEU A 231 10.44 -1.96 -13.87
N VAL A 232 10.49 -0.94 -13.02
CA VAL A 232 11.21 0.31 -13.33
C VAL A 232 12.71 0.06 -13.49
N GLU A 233 13.31 -0.84 -12.70
CA GLU A 233 14.72 -1.26 -12.86
C GLU A 233 14.99 -1.98 -14.20
N THR A 234 13.99 -2.56 -14.85
CA THR A 234 14.16 -3.14 -16.20
C THR A 234 14.33 -2.09 -17.30
N VAL A 235 14.10 -0.81 -16.99
CA VAL A 235 14.20 0.28 -17.96
C VAL A 235 15.64 0.80 -18.03
N GLU A 236 16.29 0.58 -19.17
CA GLU A 236 17.60 1.15 -19.47
C GLU A 236 17.45 2.64 -19.83
N ARG A 237 17.64 3.53 -18.85
CA ARG A 237 17.40 4.98 -19.01
C ARG A 237 18.13 5.61 -20.20
N GLN A 238 19.31 5.11 -20.54
CA GLN A 238 20.12 5.56 -21.69
C GLN A 238 19.49 5.29 -23.07
N GLN A 239 18.46 4.45 -23.15
CA GLN A 239 17.77 4.15 -24.41
C GLN A 239 16.70 5.19 -24.76
N PHE A 240 16.38 6.11 -23.85
CA PHE A 240 15.31 7.09 -23.96
C PHE A 240 15.88 8.50 -23.85
N GLU A 241 15.19 9.49 -24.41
CA GLU A 241 15.57 10.91 -24.27
C GLU A 241 15.56 11.32 -22.80
N GLN A 242 14.50 10.91 -22.10
CA GLN A 242 14.29 11.17 -20.67
C GLN A 242 13.49 10.01 -20.07
N VAL A 243 13.83 9.63 -18.84
CA VAL A 243 13.02 8.72 -18.02
C VAL A 243 12.72 9.38 -16.68
N ARG A 244 11.45 9.64 -16.39
CA ARG A 244 11.00 10.24 -15.13
C ARG A 244 10.06 9.30 -14.38
N LEU A 245 10.11 9.37 -13.06
CA LEU A 245 9.30 8.56 -12.18
C LEU A 245 8.63 9.50 -11.18
N TYR A 246 7.31 9.45 -11.13
CA TYR A 246 6.50 10.17 -10.16
C TYR A 246 5.58 9.20 -9.44
N TYR A 247 5.13 9.61 -8.27
CA TYR A 247 4.29 8.82 -7.39
C TYR A 247 2.97 9.52 -7.13
N PHE A 248 1.92 8.75 -6.86
CA PHE A 248 0.64 9.27 -6.40
C PHE A 248 0.03 8.33 -5.36
N ARG A 249 -1.12 8.73 -4.82
CA ARG A 249 -1.82 8.02 -3.74
C ARG A 249 -3.24 7.70 -4.18
N ASN A 250 -3.53 6.42 -4.45
CA ASN A 250 -4.80 5.87 -4.95
C ASN A 250 -5.23 6.36 -6.34
N CYS A 251 -5.33 7.67 -6.54
CA CYS A 251 -5.64 8.30 -7.82
C CYS A 251 -4.85 9.61 -7.93
N PRO A 252 -4.12 9.83 -9.03
CA PRO A 252 -3.48 11.11 -9.28
C PRO A 252 -4.57 12.19 -9.42
N ARG A 253 -4.40 13.29 -8.67
CA ARG A 253 -5.28 14.46 -8.73
C ARG A 253 -4.54 15.57 -9.50
N GLU A 254 -4.46 16.75 -8.90
CA GLU A 254 -3.77 17.92 -9.44
C GLU A 254 -2.26 17.87 -9.20
N VAL A 255 -1.80 17.05 -8.24
CA VAL A 255 -0.39 16.91 -7.88
C VAL A 255 0.06 15.45 -7.91
N VAL A 256 1.33 15.26 -8.25
CA VAL A 256 2.09 14.01 -8.12
C VAL A 256 3.35 14.28 -7.31
N TYR A 257 4.09 13.24 -6.93
CA TYR A 257 5.25 13.36 -6.05
C TYR A 257 6.53 12.87 -6.73
N GLU A 258 7.65 13.56 -6.59
CA GLU A 258 8.95 13.08 -7.11
C GLU A 258 9.59 12.03 -6.19
N LYS A 259 9.28 12.08 -4.90
CA LYS A 259 9.78 11.15 -3.89
C LYS A 259 8.70 10.17 -3.45
N PRO A 260 9.04 8.91 -3.19
CA PRO A 260 8.08 7.88 -2.77
C PRO A 260 7.44 8.19 -1.41
N LYS A 261 8.08 9.02 -0.58
CA LYS A 261 7.55 9.47 0.72
C LYS A 261 6.47 10.57 0.60
N GLY A 262 6.23 11.11 -0.60
CA GLY A 262 5.20 12.13 -0.82
C GLY A 262 5.55 13.54 -0.33
N THR A 263 6.84 13.89 -0.23
CA THR A 263 7.27 15.21 0.28
C THR A 263 7.42 16.27 -0.82
N ASP A 264 7.79 15.86 -2.03
CA ASP A 264 8.11 16.77 -3.13
C ASP A 264 6.93 16.80 -4.12
N GLU A 265 5.97 17.68 -3.87
CA GLU A 265 4.79 17.85 -4.72
C GLU A 265 5.12 18.58 -6.03
N VAL A 266 4.65 18.00 -7.12
CA VAL A 266 4.76 18.54 -8.47
C VAL A 266 3.36 18.62 -9.06
N PRO A 267 2.88 19.82 -9.43
CA PRO A 267 1.62 19.96 -10.15
C PRO A 267 1.64 19.17 -11.45
N LEU A 268 0.52 18.54 -11.79
CA LEU A 268 0.38 17.74 -12.99
C LEU A 268 0.68 18.56 -14.26
N GLU A 269 0.39 19.87 -14.22
CA GLU A 269 0.71 20.85 -15.26
C GLU A 269 2.19 21.16 -15.42
N ALA A 270 2.96 21.02 -14.34
CA ALA A 270 4.40 21.22 -14.37
C ALA A 270 5.16 20.00 -14.91
N LEU A 271 4.47 18.85 -15.10
CA LEU A 271 5.08 17.69 -15.73
C LEU A 271 5.47 18.03 -17.17
N ARG A 272 6.78 18.04 -17.45
CA ARG A 272 7.27 18.29 -18.81
C ARG A 272 6.98 17.05 -19.66
N LEU A 273 5.83 17.06 -20.32
CA LEU A 273 5.32 16.03 -21.21
C LEU A 273 5.19 16.63 -22.61
N GLY A 274 5.82 16.00 -23.59
CA GLY A 274 5.66 16.27 -25.01
C GLY A 274 4.57 15.41 -25.65
N ARG A 275 3.57 16.08 -26.24
CA ARG A 275 2.43 15.46 -26.95
C ARG A 275 2.82 14.45 -28.03
N ARG A 276 4.03 14.55 -28.57
CA ARG A 276 4.52 13.74 -29.69
C ARG A 276 5.61 12.76 -29.29
N CYS A 277 6.03 12.71 -28.03
CA CYS A 277 7.18 11.89 -27.64
C CYS A 277 7.03 11.23 -26.27
N SER A 278 6.14 11.72 -25.41
CA SER A 278 6.01 11.20 -24.05
C SER A 278 5.01 10.07 -23.95
N VAL A 279 5.50 8.94 -23.47
CA VAL A 279 4.72 7.78 -23.09
C VAL A 279 4.58 7.75 -21.58
N VAL A 280 3.34 7.66 -21.10
CA VAL A 280 3.06 7.53 -19.67
C VAL A 280 2.69 6.09 -19.35
N VAL A 281 3.40 5.49 -18.39
CA VAL A 281 3.08 4.16 -17.85
C VAL A 281 2.56 4.35 -16.44
N VAL A 282 1.30 4.02 -16.21
CA VAL A 282 0.65 4.09 -14.89
C VAL A 282 0.72 2.72 -14.22
N LEU A 283 1.20 2.65 -12.98
CA LEU A 283 1.28 1.44 -12.17
C LEU A 283 0.34 1.58 -10.97
N SER A 284 -0.83 0.96 -11.03
CA SER A 284 -1.83 1.02 -9.94
C SER A 284 -2.86 -0.10 -10.06
N ASP A 285 -3.37 -0.55 -8.91
CA ASP A 285 -4.43 -1.55 -8.80
C ASP A 285 -5.79 -1.05 -9.31
N ALA A 286 -5.95 0.26 -9.50
CA ALA A 286 -7.21 0.92 -9.85
C ALA A 286 -8.39 0.54 -8.91
N GLY A 287 -8.10 0.07 -7.69
CA GLY A 287 -9.09 -0.41 -6.71
C GLY A 287 -9.42 -1.90 -6.78
N ALA A 288 -8.87 -2.66 -7.73
CA ALA A 288 -9.10 -4.10 -7.85
C ALA A 288 -8.67 -4.88 -6.61
N ALA A 289 -7.56 -4.47 -5.96
CA ALA A 289 -7.09 -5.16 -4.76
C ALA A 289 -8.01 -4.92 -3.56
N ARG A 290 -8.72 -3.78 -3.51
CA ARG A 290 -9.74 -3.50 -2.47
C ARG A 290 -11.06 -4.22 -2.69
N GLY A 291 -11.40 -4.55 -3.93
CA GLY A 291 -12.65 -5.24 -4.29
C GLY A 291 -13.91 -4.38 -4.26
N GLY A 292 -13.81 -3.09 -3.95
CA GLY A 292 -14.95 -2.16 -3.87
C GLY A 292 -15.11 -1.25 -5.09
N TYR A 293 -16.29 -0.63 -5.20
CA TYR A 293 -16.61 0.39 -6.19
C TYR A 293 -16.62 1.79 -5.57
N SER A 294 -15.94 2.75 -6.20
CA SER A 294 -15.87 4.14 -5.75
C SER A 294 -16.11 5.10 -6.92
N PRO A 295 -17.32 5.68 -7.04
CA PRO A 295 -17.64 6.64 -8.10
C PRO A 295 -16.66 7.83 -8.11
N GLY A 296 -16.38 8.42 -6.94
CA GLY A 296 -15.47 9.56 -6.84
C GLY A 296 -14.04 9.27 -7.33
N ARG A 297 -13.56 8.02 -7.19
CA ARG A 297 -12.26 7.61 -7.75
C ARG A 297 -12.32 7.52 -9.27
N VAL A 298 -13.44 7.03 -9.84
CA VAL A 298 -13.67 6.99 -11.29
C VAL A 298 -13.68 8.41 -11.85
N ASP A 299 -14.43 9.34 -11.24
CA ASP A 299 -14.52 10.72 -11.70
C ASP A 299 -13.18 11.46 -11.62
N THR A 300 -12.47 11.28 -10.51
CA THR A 300 -11.12 11.86 -10.35
C THR A 300 -10.16 11.32 -11.41
N THR A 301 -10.21 10.01 -11.67
CA THR A 301 -9.37 9.38 -12.70
C THR A 301 -9.74 9.90 -14.09
N ARG A 302 -11.03 10.07 -14.38
CA ARG A 302 -11.53 10.64 -15.65
C ARG A 302 -10.95 12.04 -15.89
N THR A 303 -11.03 12.94 -14.91
CA THR A 303 -10.48 14.31 -15.01
C THR A 303 -8.96 14.31 -15.20
N PHE A 304 -8.26 13.43 -14.49
CA PHE A 304 -6.82 13.24 -14.64
C PHE A 304 -6.45 12.78 -16.06
N LEU A 305 -7.15 11.78 -16.59
CA LEU A 305 -6.90 11.24 -17.93
C LEU A 305 -7.21 12.27 -19.02
N GLN A 306 -8.29 13.06 -18.87
CA GLN A 306 -8.59 14.16 -19.79
C GLN A 306 -7.43 15.17 -19.84
N SER A 307 -6.87 15.52 -18.68
CA SER A 307 -5.69 16.40 -18.59
C SER A 307 -4.43 15.79 -19.22
N LEU A 308 -4.22 14.48 -19.11
CA LEU A 308 -3.08 13.80 -19.72
C LEU A 308 -3.20 13.64 -21.24
N ARG A 309 -4.40 13.40 -21.77
CA ARG A 309 -4.65 13.21 -23.21
C ARG A 309 -4.10 14.37 -24.03
N LEU A 310 -4.19 15.59 -23.51
CA LEU A 310 -3.73 16.79 -24.20
C LEU A 310 -2.22 16.98 -24.16
N ARG A 311 -1.46 16.18 -23.40
CA ARG A 311 -0.01 16.42 -23.18
C ARG A 311 0.89 15.23 -23.50
N THR A 312 0.30 14.07 -23.78
CA THR A 312 1.04 12.81 -23.94
C THR A 312 0.80 12.20 -25.31
N TRP A 313 1.73 11.37 -25.76
CA TRP A 313 1.57 10.59 -26.98
C TRP A 313 0.65 9.39 -26.77
N GLY A 314 0.85 8.69 -25.66
CA GLY A 314 0.10 7.49 -25.34
C GLY A 314 0.30 7.08 -23.89
N VAL A 315 -0.66 6.32 -23.39
CA VAL A 315 -0.67 5.86 -22.01
C VAL A 315 -0.96 4.38 -21.96
N ALA A 316 -0.20 3.66 -21.13
CA ALA A 316 -0.48 2.29 -20.75
C ALA A 316 -0.71 2.23 -19.24
N TRP A 317 -1.79 1.57 -18.82
CA TRP A 317 -2.02 1.30 -17.42
C TRP A 317 -1.70 -0.16 -17.12
N LEU A 318 -0.78 -0.41 -16.20
CA LEU A 318 -0.38 -1.72 -15.73
C LEU A 318 -0.96 -1.94 -14.34
N ASN A 319 -1.83 -2.93 -14.21
CA ASN A 319 -2.51 -3.28 -12.98
C ASN A 319 -1.95 -4.61 -12.46
N PRO A 320 -1.38 -4.66 -11.25
CA PRO A 320 -0.80 -5.89 -10.72
C PRO A 320 -1.83 -6.95 -10.32
N MET A 321 -3.12 -6.61 -10.29
CA MET A 321 -4.18 -7.57 -10.06
C MET A 321 -4.60 -8.24 -11.36
N PRO A 322 -4.91 -9.55 -11.33
CA PRO A 322 -5.35 -10.25 -12.52
C PRO A 322 -6.71 -9.74 -13.01
N ARG A 323 -6.91 -9.79 -14.34
CA ARG A 323 -8.12 -9.22 -14.99
C ARG A 323 -9.43 -9.71 -14.37
N ARG A 324 -9.49 -10.97 -13.95
CA ARG A 324 -10.66 -11.58 -13.29
C ARG A 324 -11.14 -10.84 -12.03
N ARG A 325 -10.23 -10.11 -11.35
CA ARG A 325 -10.55 -9.34 -10.14
C ARG A 325 -11.04 -7.92 -10.44
N TRP A 326 -10.96 -7.47 -11.69
CA TRP A 326 -11.39 -6.12 -12.03
C TRP A 326 -12.92 -6.02 -12.05
N THR A 327 -13.58 -7.09 -12.49
CA THR A 327 -15.04 -7.18 -12.62
C THR A 327 -15.75 -6.81 -11.33
N GLY A 328 -16.73 -5.90 -11.42
CA GLY A 328 -17.51 -5.41 -10.28
C GLY A 328 -16.76 -4.46 -9.34
N THR A 329 -15.51 -4.09 -9.67
CA THR A 329 -14.70 -3.16 -8.87
C THR A 329 -14.50 -1.83 -9.58
N THR A 330 -13.94 -0.86 -8.86
CA THR A 330 -13.54 0.43 -9.45
C THR A 330 -12.59 0.28 -10.65
N ALA A 331 -11.80 -0.80 -10.69
CA ALA A 331 -10.84 -1.02 -11.77
C ALA A 331 -11.51 -1.28 -13.13
N GLU A 332 -12.65 -1.98 -13.15
CA GLU A 332 -13.43 -2.19 -14.38
C GLU A 332 -13.92 -0.87 -14.95
N ALA A 333 -14.48 0.02 -14.11
CA ALA A 333 -14.90 1.34 -14.56
C ALA A 333 -13.72 2.21 -15.03
N ILE A 334 -12.57 2.17 -14.34
CA ILE A 334 -11.37 2.89 -14.78
C ILE A 334 -10.86 2.35 -16.13
N ALA A 335 -10.93 1.04 -16.37
CA ALA A 335 -10.57 0.45 -17.66
C ALA A 335 -11.45 0.99 -18.80
N GLN A 336 -12.76 1.11 -18.57
CA GLN A 336 -13.70 1.68 -19.54
C GLN A 336 -13.41 3.17 -19.78
N VAL A 337 -13.16 3.94 -18.72
CA VAL A 337 -12.80 5.36 -18.83
C VAL A 337 -11.49 5.56 -19.61
N LEU A 338 -10.49 4.69 -19.44
CA LEU A 338 -9.25 4.74 -20.21
C LEU A 338 -9.49 4.60 -21.72
N GLU A 339 -10.35 3.66 -22.10
CA GLU A 339 -10.72 3.43 -23.51
C GLU A 339 -11.54 4.61 -24.06
N GLU A 340 -12.56 5.06 -23.33
CA GLU A 340 -13.44 6.17 -23.73
C GLU A 340 -12.67 7.49 -23.85
N VAL A 341 -11.92 7.86 -22.81
CA VAL A 341 -11.31 9.19 -22.71
C VAL A 341 -10.04 9.27 -23.51
N MET A 342 -9.18 8.25 -23.53
CA MET A 342 -7.85 8.34 -24.13
C MET A 342 -7.60 7.38 -25.29
N GLY A 343 -8.49 6.41 -25.54
CA GLY A 343 -8.15 5.26 -26.38
C GLY A 343 -6.95 4.49 -25.81
N ALA A 344 -6.78 4.51 -24.48
CA ALA A 344 -5.74 3.78 -23.77
C ALA A 344 -6.33 2.49 -23.21
N ARG A 345 -5.46 1.55 -22.82
CA ARG A 345 -5.88 0.27 -22.24
C ARG A 345 -5.20 0.00 -20.91
N MET A 346 -5.95 -0.70 -20.07
CA MET A 346 -5.42 -1.32 -18.86
C MET A 346 -5.05 -2.77 -19.13
N PHE A 347 -3.85 -3.14 -18.70
CA PHE A 347 -3.26 -4.46 -18.86
C PHE A 347 -2.92 -5.01 -17.48
N GLU A 348 -3.09 -6.32 -17.33
CA GLU A 348 -2.57 -7.04 -16.18
C GLU A 348 -1.04 -6.98 -16.19
N LEU A 349 -0.41 -6.82 -15.03
CA LEU A 349 1.04 -6.88 -14.93
C LEU A 349 1.45 -8.35 -14.96
N SER A 350 1.51 -8.90 -16.17
CA SER A 350 2.10 -10.19 -16.51
C SER A 350 3.11 -9.99 -17.64
N GLU A 351 3.85 -11.03 -18.01
CA GLU A 351 4.70 -10.97 -19.19
C GLU A 351 3.92 -10.57 -20.45
N ASP A 352 2.81 -11.23 -20.72
CA ASP A 352 1.93 -10.93 -21.86
C ASP A 352 1.28 -9.54 -21.76
N GLY A 353 0.94 -9.10 -20.55
CA GLY A 353 0.31 -7.81 -20.35
C GLY A 353 1.29 -6.64 -20.50
N LEU A 354 2.52 -6.78 -20.02
CA LEU A 354 3.60 -5.82 -20.29
C LEU A 354 3.89 -5.76 -21.79
N MET A 355 3.92 -6.92 -22.45
CA MET A 355 4.08 -7.03 -23.88
C MET A 355 3.03 -6.25 -24.66
N ALA A 356 1.76 -6.54 -24.40
CA ALA A 356 0.64 -5.89 -25.05
C ALA A 356 0.61 -4.38 -24.76
N ALA A 357 0.96 -3.96 -23.53
CA ALA A 357 1.03 -2.55 -23.16
C ALA A 357 2.06 -1.76 -24.00
N LEU A 358 3.26 -2.32 -24.17
CA LEU A 358 4.33 -1.67 -24.93
C LEU A 358 4.04 -1.65 -26.44
N GLU A 359 3.46 -2.72 -26.98
CA GLU A 359 3.03 -2.76 -28.37
C GLU A 359 1.90 -1.76 -28.64
N TRP A 360 0.93 -1.65 -27.73
CA TRP A 360 -0.17 -0.69 -27.81
C TRP A 360 0.31 0.76 -27.90
N VAL A 361 1.23 1.17 -27.03
CA VAL A 361 1.68 2.57 -26.99
C VAL A 361 2.67 2.89 -28.12
N ARG A 362 3.32 1.87 -28.70
CA ARG A 362 4.17 2.05 -29.88
C ARG A 362 3.35 2.46 -31.11
N GLY A 363 2.11 1.98 -31.22
CA GLY A 363 1.30 2.08 -32.43
C GLY A 363 1.49 0.88 -33.34
#